data_AF-A0A3F2ZV56-F1
#
_entry.id   AF-A0A3F2ZV56-F1
#
_cell.length_a   1.000
_cell.length_b   1.000
_cell.length_c   1.000
_cell.angle_alpha   90.00
_cell.angle_beta   90.00
_cell.angle_gamma   90.00
#
_symmetry.space_group_name_H-M   'P 1'
#
loop_
_entity.id
_entity.type
_entity.pdbx_description
1 polymer ?
#
loop_
_entity_poly.entity_id
_entity_poly.type
_entity_poly.pdbx_seq_one_letter_code
_entity_poly.pdbx_strand_id
1 'polypeptide(L)' 'MVKMRGKVKVIILPYKDFKHRIRLTKYYEKDYSIENMNGYLYMVRRV' A
#
# COMPACT_ATOMS: atom_id res chain seq x y z
N MET A 1 -6.36 23.04 -17.21
CA MET A 1 -5.12 22.24 -17.10
C MET A 1 -4.84 21.99 -15.62
N VAL A 2 -5.29 20.87 -15.05
CA VAL A 2 -5.13 20.60 -13.60
C VAL A 2 -3.69 20.18 -13.34
N LYS A 3 -2.88 21.07 -12.75
CA LYS A 3 -1.54 20.74 -12.26
C LYS A 3 -1.66 19.87 -10.99
N MET A 4 -1.75 18.56 -11.14
CA MET A 4 -1.54 17.66 -9.99
C MET A 4 -0.03 17.49 -9.76
N ARG A 5 0.59 18.47 -9.10
CA ARG A 5 1.98 18.35 -8.62
C ARG A 5 1.98 17.75 -7.22
N GLY A 6 1.76 16.45 -7.12
CA GLY A 6 1.99 15.68 -5.90
C GLY A 6 2.86 14.47 -6.25
N LYS A 7 3.96 14.25 -5.52
CA LYS A 7 4.73 13.02 -5.70
C LYS A 7 3.97 11.90 -4.99
N VAL A 8 3.83 10.77 -5.65
CA VAL A 8 3.17 9.58 -5.07
C VAL A 8 4.22 8.50 -4.93
N LYS A 9 4.26 7.86 -3.77
CA LYS A 9 5.05 6.65 -3.56
C LYS A 9 4.12 5.45 -3.60
N VAL A 10 4.46 4.49 -4.45
CA VAL A 10 3.75 3.23 -4.62
C VAL A 10 4.66 2.08 -4.22
N ILE A 11 4.14 1.14 -3.44
CA ILE A 11 4.81 -0.09 -3.06
C ILE A 11 3.82 -1.24 -3.27
N ILE A 12 4.31 -2.36 -3.82
CA ILE A 12 3.55 -3.59 -3.96
C ILE A 12 4.31 -4.69 -3.21
N LEU A 13 3.66 -5.33 -2.24
CA LEU A 13 4.27 -6.40 -1.44
C LEU A 13 3.47 -7.70 -1.54
N PRO A 14 4.09 -8.84 -1.89
CA PRO A 14 3.44 -10.14 -1.77
C PRO A 14 3.27 -10.52 -0.29
N TYR A 15 2.22 -11.28 0.00
CA TYR A 15 2.09 -11.98 1.28
C TYR A 15 1.83 -13.47 1.04
N LYS A 16 2.34 -14.29 1.96
CA LYS A 16 2.30 -15.76 1.84
C LYS A 16 1.04 -16.39 2.43
N ASP A 17 0.50 -15.76 3.47
CA ASP A 17 -0.63 -16.26 4.24
C ASP A 17 -1.40 -15.09 4.89
N PHE A 18 -2.57 -15.40 5.45
CA PHE A 18 -3.44 -14.41 6.08
C PHE A 18 -2.76 -13.68 7.25
N LYS A 19 -1.96 -14.40 8.07
CA LYS A 19 -1.27 -13.78 9.22
C LYS A 19 -0.20 -12.79 8.75
N HIS A 20 0.56 -13.16 7.71
CA HIS A 20 1.56 -12.29 7.11
C HIS A 20 0.90 -11.05 6.51
N ARG A 21 -0.24 -11.20 5.84
CA ARG A 21 -1.04 -10.07 5.34
C ARG A 21 -1.42 -9.10 6.46
N ILE A 22 -2.04 -9.60 7.54
CA ILE A 22 -2.45 -8.75 8.67
C ILE A 22 -1.26 -8.03 9.29
N ARG A 23 -0.11 -8.70 9.44
CA ARG A 23 1.11 -8.08 9.97
C ARG A 23 1.61 -6.93 9.08
N LEU A 24 1.64 -7.14 7.76
CA LEU A 24 2.06 -6.11 6.81
C LEU A 24 1.07 -4.94 6.77
N THR A 25 -0.24 -5.22 6.74
CA THR A 25 -1.28 -4.18 6.79
C THR A 25 -1.11 -3.30 8.03
N LYS A 26 -1.03 -3.90 9.22
CA LYS A 26 -0.84 -3.16 10.48
C LYS A 26 0.42 -2.30 10.52
N TYR A 27 1.50 -2.77 9.89
CA TYR A 27 2.75 -2.03 9.85
C TYR A 27 2.67 -0.79 8.96
N TYR A 28 1.98 -0.86 7.82
CA TYR A 28 1.95 0.20 6.82
C TYR A 28 0.68 1.07 6.82
N GLU A 29 -0.42 0.64 7.46
CA GLU A 29 -1.72 1.33 7.40
C GLU A 29 -1.71 2.77 7.94
N LYS A 30 -0.74 3.10 8.79
CA LYS A 30 -0.56 4.46 9.31
C LYS A 30 -0.06 5.44 8.24
N ASP A 31 0.76 4.96 7.31
CA ASP A 31 1.49 5.81 6.36
C ASP A 31 1.02 5.66 4.91
N TYR A 32 0.27 4.59 4.61
CA TYR A 32 -0.16 4.25 3.26
C TYR A 32 -1.64 3.89 3.23
N SER A 33 -2.31 4.29 2.15
CA SER A 33 -3.58 3.67 1.75
C SER A 33 -3.28 2.30 1.15
N ILE A 34 -3.96 1.27 1.63
CA ILE A 34 -3.66 -0.14 1.30
C ILE A 34 -4.86 -0.79 0.63
N GLU A 35 -4.63 -1.42 -0.52
CA GLU A 35 -5.58 -2.31 -1.20
C GLU A 35 -5.01 -3.73 -1.27
N ASN A 36 -5.87 -4.72 -1.08
CA ASN A 36 -5.49 -6.14 -1.17
C ASN A 36 -6.05 -6.75 -2.46
N MET A 37 -5.17 -7.22 -3.34
CA MET A 37 -5.56 -7.92 -4.57
C MET A 37 -4.61 -9.08 -4.86
N ASN A 38 -5.19 -10.26 -5.15
CA ASN A 38 -4.48 -11.44 -5.68
C ASN A 38 -3.22 -11.88 -4.92
N GLY A 39 -3.18 -11.76 -3.58
CA GLY A 39 -2.01 -12.16 -2.80
C GLY A 39 -0.97 -11.05 -2.60
N TYR A 40 -1.30 -9.82 -2.99
CA TYR A 40 -0.44 -8.65 -2.86
C TYR A 40 -1.13 -7.51 -2.13
N LEU A 41 -0.35 -6.72 -1.40
CA LEU A 41 -0.74 -5.43 -0.84
C LEU A 41 -0.23 -4.31 -1.74
N TYR A 42 -1.16 -3.58 -2.34
CA TYR A 42 -0.91 -2.38 -3.11
C TYR A 42 -1.01 -1.20 -2.16
N MET A 43 0.08 -0.44 -2.03
CA MET A 43 0.20 0.61 -1.04
C MET A 43 0.57 1.91 -1.70
N VAL A 44 -0.21 2.96 -1.43
CA VAL A 44 -0.05 4.27 -2.05
C VAL A 44 -0.01 5.33 -0.96
N ARG A 45 0.95 6.26 -1.05
CA ARG A 45 0.95 7.47 -0.22
C ARG A 45 1.35 8.70 -1.01
N ARG A 46 0.81 9.85 -0.63
CA ARG A 46 1.27 11.15 -1.11
C ARG A 46 2.55 11.54 -0.36
N VAL A 47 3.48 12.16 -1.07
CA VAL A 47 4.76 12.69 -0.57
C VAL A 47 4.79 14.19 -0.77
#